data_AF-A0AAV5XFJ7-F1
#
_entry.id   AF-A0AAV5XFJ7-F1
#
_cell.length_a   1.000
_cell.length_b   1.000
_cell.length_c   1.000
_cell.angle_alpha   90.00
_cell.angle_beta   90.00
_cell.angle_gamma   90.00
#
_symmetry.space_group_name_H-M   'P 1'
#
loop_
_entity.id
_entity.type
_entity.pdbx_description
1 polymer ?
#
loop_
_entity_poly.entity_id
_entity_poly.type
_entity_poly.pdbx_seq_one_letter_code
_entity_poly.pdbx_strand_id
1 'polypeptide(L)' 'MPTAVICTDAFVPTARAQAAICGIPDYPFAVVPHPLGSLGLEELRKRAAAVLPQVIAILEGRSAPAAG' A
#
# COMPACT_ATOMS: atom_id res chain seq x y z
N MET A 1 2.18 -8.68 16.24
CA MET A 1 3.00 -9.07 15.07
C MET A 1 3.04 -7.88 14.11
N PRO A 2 4.15 -7.60 13.41
CA PRO A 2 4.19 -6.56 12.37
C PRO A 2 3.21 -6.86 11.24
N THR A 3 2.54 -5.83 10.71
CA THR A 3 1.53 -5.94 9.65
C THR A 3 1.70 -4.80 8.65
N ALA A 4 1.52 -5.08 7.36
CA ALA A 4 1.54 -4.06 6.30
C ALA A 4 0.22 -4.08 5.51
N VAL A 5 -0.41 -2.93 5.38
CA VAL A 5 -1.61 -2.73 4.56
C VAL A 5 -1.18 -2.40 3.13
N ILE A 6 -1.86 -3.00 2.14
CA ILE A 6 -1.68 -2.68 0.73
C ILE A 6 -2.99 -2.07 0.23
N CYS A 7 -2.90 -0.91 -0.42
CA CYS A 7 -4.01 -0.16 -0.97
C CYS A 7 -3.77 0.09 -2.46
N THR A 8 -4.81 0.05 -3.29
CA THR A 8 -4.66 0.54 -4.67
C THR A 8 -4.75 2.07 -4.69
N ASP A 9 -4.00 2.73 -5.58
CA ASP A 9 -3.99 4.19 -5.76
C ASP A 9 -5.38 4.86 -5.74
N ALA A 10 -6.38 4.26 -6.39
CA ALA A 10 -7.78 4.73 -6.43
C ALA A 10 -8.43 4.90 -5.04
N PHE A 11 -7.96 4.19 -4.01
CA PHE A 11 -8.51 4.23 -2.64
C PHE A 11 -7.61 4.98 -1.65
N VAL A 12 -6.51 5.59 -2.09
CA VAL A 12 -5.62 6.37 -1.20
C VAL A 12 -6.37 7.48 -0.45
N PRO A 13 -7.29 8.26 -1.05
CA PRO A 13 -8.06 9.26 -0.31
C PRO A 13 -8.90 8.64 0.82
N THR A 14 -9.57 7.53 0.55
CA THR A 14 -10.38 6.81 1.54
C THR A 14 -9.52 6.22 2.66
N ALA A 15 -8.38 5.61 2.31
CA ALA A 15 -7.44 5.07 3.28
C ALA A 15 -6.91 6.15 4.23
N ARG A 16 -6.54 7.32 3.71
CA ARG A 16 -6.11 8.48 4.51
C ARG A 16 -7.24 9.01 5.40
N ALA A 17 -8.46 9.11 4.89
CA ALA A 17 -9.61 9.54 5.67
C ALA A 17 -9.88 8.56 6.83
N GLN A 18 -9.84 7.25 6.58
CA GLN A 18 -10.00 6.24 7.62
C GLN A 18 -8.87 6.30 8.67
N ALA A 19 -7.63 6.47 8.22
CA ALA A 19 -6.47 6.62 9.10
C ALA A 19 -6.64 7.82 10.06
N ALA A 20 -7.12 8.96 9.55
CA ALA A 20 -7.45 10.13 10.36
C ALA A 20 -8.60 9.86 11.35
N ILE A 21 -9.69 9.22 10.92
CA ILE A 21 -10.83 8.84 11.78
C ILE A 21 -10.37 7.92 12.94
N CYS A 22 -9.46 7.00 12.64
CA CYS A 22 -8.88 6.10 13.64
C CYS A 22 -7.81 6.74 14.53
N GLY A 23 -7.50 8.03 14.35
CA GLY A 23 -6.52 8.76 15.15
C GLY A 23 -5.06 8.52 14.78
N ILE A 24 -4.78 7.96 13.60
CA ILE A 24 -3.42 7.69 13.10
C ILE A 24 -3.27 8.31 11.70
N PRO A 25 -3.24 9.65 11.55
CA PRO A 25 -3.26 10.31 10.24
C PRO A 25 -2.10 9.91 9.32
N ASP A 26 -0.97 9.52 9.91
CA ASP A 26 0.24 9.08 9.19
C ASP A 26 0.35 7.54 9.10
N TYR A 27 -0.76 6.81 9.26
CA TYR A 27 -0.78 5.36 9.19
C TYR A 27 -0.15 4.87 7.87
N PRO A 28 0.91 4.05 7.90
CA PRO A 28 1.63 3.67 6.70
C PRO A 28 0.91 2.53 5.97
N PHE A 29 0.77 2.67 4.65
CA PHE A 29 0.29 1.62 3.75
C PHE A 29 1.06 1.67 2.44
N ALA A 30 1.26 0.50 1.84
CA ALA A 30 1.88 0.38 0.53
C ALA A 30 0.84 0.66 -0.56
N VAL A 31 1.26 1.28 -1.66
CA VAL A 31 0.38 1.65 -2.77
C VAL A 31 0.73 0.87 -4.03
N VAL A 32 -0.29 0.34 -4.69
CA VAL A 32 -0.18 -0.37 -5.98
C VAL A 32 -1.15 0.22 -7.02
N PRO A 33 -0.84 0.24 -8.32
CA PRO A 33 -1.76 0.80 -9.32
C PRO A 33 -3.06 0.02 -9.47
N HIS A 34 -4.19 0.73 -9.59
CA HIS A 34 -5.48 0.19 -10.02
C HIS A 34 -5.52 -0.01 -11.56
N PRO A 35 -6.35 -0.93 -12.11
CA PRO A 35 -7.11 -2.01 -11.47
C PRO A 35 -6.31 -3.31 -11.35
N LEU A 36 -6.45 -4.05 -10.24
CA LEU A 36 -5.86 -5.40 -10.10
C LEU A 36 -6.70 -6.50 -10.77
N GLY A 37 -8.03 -6.37 -10.77
CA GLY A 37 -8.94 -7.45 -11.16
C GLY A 37 -8.94 -7.83 -12.64
N SER A 38 -8.44 -6.96 -13.53
CA SER A 38 -8.32 -7.23 -14.97
C SER A 38 -6.95 -7.76 -15.39
N LEU A 39 -6.00 -7.87 -14.46
CA LEU A 39 -4.66 -8.32 -14.78
C LEU A 39 -4.53 -9.84 -14.89
N GLY A 40 -3.68 -10.28 -15.81
CA GLY A 40 -3.14 -11.63 -15.82
C GLY A 40 -2.11 -11.87 -14.70
N LEU A 41 -1.78 -13.14 -14.47
CA LEU A 41 -0.89 -13.56 -13.39
C LEU A 41 0.52 -12.94 -13.48
N GLU A 42 1.06 -12.80 -14.69
CA GLU A 42 2.38 -12.20 -14.87
C GLU A 42 2.40 -10.73 -14.45
N GLU A 43 1.38 -9.97 -14.82
CA GLU A 43 1.30 -8.55 -14.43
C GLU A 43 1.03 -8.37 -12.94
N LEU A 44 0.27 -9.29 -12.32
CA LEU A 44 0.13 -9.34 -10.87
C LEU A 44 1.48 -9.61 -10.18
N ARG A 45 2.31 -10.50 -10.72
CA ARG A 45 3.67 -10.74 -10.20
C ARG A 45 4.54 -9.50 -10.31
N LYS A 46 4.49 -8.77 -11.43
CA LYS A 46 5.23 -7.50 -11.59
C LYS A 46 4.77 -6.46 -10.56
N ARG A 47 3.46 -6.32 -10.35
CA ARG A 47 2.92 -5.43 -9.31
C ARG A 47 3.33 -5.83 -7.90
N ALA A 48 3.31 -7.13 -7.58
CA ALA A 48 3.76 -7.64 -6.29
C ALA A 48 5.25 -7.36 -6.05
N ALA A 49 6.10 -7.57 -7.06
CA ALA A 49 7.52 -7.25 -6.98
C ALA A 49 7.76 -5.75 -6.79
N ALA A 50 7.00 -4.90 -7.49
CA ALA A 50 7.13 -3.45 -7.40
C ALA A 50 6.73 -2.88 -6.03
N VAL A 51 5.71 -3.45 -5.38
CA VAL A 51 5.22 -2.97 -4.07
C VAL A 51 5.99 -3.55 -2.88
N LEU A 52 6.72 -4.66 -3.08
CA LEU A 52 7.45 -5.37 -2.03
C LEU A 52 8.40 -4.48 -1.19
N PRO A 53 9.19 -3.55 -1.76
CA PRO A 53 10.04 -2.66 -0.97
C PRO A 53 9.26 -1.80 0.03
N GLN A 54 8.05 -1.34 -0.34
CA GLN A 54 7.18 -0.57 0.54
C GLN A 54 6.65 -1.44 1.69
N VAL A 55 6.24 -2.67 1.37
CA VAL A 55 5.76 -3.64 2.37
C VAL A 55 6.85 -3.93 3.40
N ILE A 56 8.08 -4.21 2.95
CA ILE A 56 9.22 -4.47 3.85
C ILE A 56 9.49 -3.25 4.73
N ALA A 57 9.48 -2.03 4.18
CA ALA A 57 9.66 -0.81 4.97
C ALA A 57 8.65 -0.70 6.13
N ILE A 58 7.37 -0.99 5.86
CA ILE A 58 6.30 -0.96 6.88
C ILE A 58 6.53 -2.05 7.94
N LEU A 59 6.85 -3.28 7.52
CA LEU A 59 7.08 -4.39 8.44
C LEU A 59 8.30 -4.16 9.35
N GLU A 60 9.29 -3.39 8.89
CA GLU A 60 10.46 -2.97 9.65
C GLU A 60 10.24 -1.67 10.45
N GLY A 61 9.01 -1.16 10.50
CA GLY A 61 8.63 0.02 11.30
C GLY A 61 9.06 1.36 10.69
N ARG A 62 9.42 1.40 9.41
CA ARG A 62 9.69 2.64 8.68
C ARG A 62 8.41 3.15 8.03
N SER A 63 8.32 4.47 7.84
CA SER A 63 7.29 5.07 7.00
C SER A 63 7.40 4.51 5.57
N ALA A 64 6.26 4.16 4.97
CA ALA A 64 6.24 3.79 3.56
C ALA A 64 6.79 4.96 2.72
N PRO A 65 7.66 4.70 1.72
CA PRO A 65 8.15 5.77 0.86
C PRO A 65 6.96 6.43 0.15
N ALA A 66 7.04 7.76 -0.05
CA ALA A 66 6.00 8.48 -0.79
C ALA A 66 5.79 7.81 -2.16
N ALA A 67 4.53 7.53 -2.52
CA ALA A 67 4.19 7.05 -3.85
C ALA A 67 4.62 8.12 -4.85
N GLY A 68 5.67 7.83 -5.61
CA GLY A 68 6.13 8.65 -6.73
C GLY A 68 5.26 8.47 -7.96
#